data_AF-A0A1Z9N7J4-F1
#
_entry.id   AF-A0A1Z9N7J4-F1
#
_cell.length_a   1.000
_cell.length_b   1.000
_cell.length_c   1.000
_cell.angle_alpha   90.00
_cell.angle_beta   90.00
_cell.angle_gamma   90.00
#
_symmetry.space_group_name_H-M   'P 1'
#
loop_
_entity.id
_entity.type
_entity.pdbx_description
1 polymer ?
#
loop_
_entity_poly.entity_id
_entity_poly.type
_entity_poly.pdbx_seq_one_letter_code
_entity_poly.pdbx_strand_id
1 'polypeptide(L)' 'MLYHTDITSFFEENFALMQHHGWSLNDLENMIPWERETYMLYLNNYLEKKKLEAQQKNASI' A
#
# COMPACT_ATOMS: atom_id res chain seq x y z
N MET A 1 4.08 -19.56 -1.79
CA MET A 1 4.56 -18.54 -2.74
C MET A 1 4.05 -17.23 -2.20
N LEU A 2 4.88 -16.29 -1.74
CA LEU A 2 5.75 -15.43 -2.57
C LEU A 2 7.08 -15.14 -1.84
N TYR A 3 8.21 -15.61 -2.39
CA TYR A 3 9.57 -15.34 -1.90
C TYR A 3 10.38 -14.52 -2.93
N HIS A 4 9.70 -13.68 -3.73
CA HIS A 4 10.32 -12.85 -4.76
C HIS A 4 9.86 -11.39 -4.70
N THR A 5 9.78 -10.83 -3.50
CA THR A 5 9.83 -9.37 -3.39
C THR A 5 11.30 -8.98 -3.44
N ASP A 6 11.68 -8.21 -4.45
CA ASP A 6 12.93 -7.47 -4.41
C ASP A 6 12.97 -6.68 -3.09
N ILE A 7 14.16 -6.54 -2.50
CA ILE A 7 14.31 -5.84 -1.22
C ILE A 7 13.76 -4.40 -1.32
N THR A 8 13.87 -3.80 -2.50
CA THR A 8 13.27 -2.52 -2.85
C THR A 8 11.75 -2.56 -2.68
N SER A 9 11.06 -3.54 -3.28
CA SER A 9 9.60 -3.68 -3.18
C SER A 9 9.12 -3.84 -1.75
N PHE A 10 9.85 -4.60 -0.93
CA PHE A 10 9.54 -4.75 0.51
C PHE A 10 9.59 -3.41 1.25
N PHE A 11 10.60 -2.58 1.00
CA PHE A 11 10.72 -1.27 1.62
C PHE A 11 9.71 -0.26 1.08
N GLU A 12 9.41 -0.29 -0.23
CA GLU A 12 8.37 0.55 -0.84
C GLU A 12 6.98 0.25 -0.27
N GLU A 13 6.64 -1.03 -0.14
CA GLU A 13 5.42 -1.51 0.47
C GLU A 13 5.27 -1.04 1.92
N ASN A 14 6.31 -1.25 2.74
CA ASN A 14 6.30 -0.80 4.13
C ASN A 14 6.17 0.73 4.22
N PHE A 15 6.91 1.47 3.40
CA PHE A 15 6.82 2.93 3.36
C PHE A 15 5.41 3.42 3.01
N ALA A 16 4.76 2.79 2.04
CA ALA A 16 3.40 3.13 1.65
C ALA A 16 2.39 2.89 2.80
N LEU A 17 2.52 1.76 3.51
CA LEU A 17 1.68 1.48 4.69
C LEU A 17 1.94 2.47 5.84
N MET A 18 3.20 2.84 6.10
CA MET A 18 3.52 3.84 7.11
C MET A 18 2.87 5.20 6.77
N GLN A 19 2.91 5.62 5.51
CA GLN A 19 2.35 6.91 5.11
C GLN A 19 0.83 6.97 5.14
N HIS A 20 0.16 5.87 4.79
CA HIS A 20 -1.29 5.87 4.64
C HIS A 20 -2.04 5.34 5.86
N HIS A 21 -1.39 4.54 6.71
CA HIS A 21 -2.00 3.92 7.89
C HIS A 21 -1.31 4.24 9.22
N GLY A 22 -0.18 4.97 9.22
CA GLY A 22 0.46 5.45 10.46
C GLY A 22 1.05 4.34 11.33
N TRP A 23 1.23 3.13 10.80
CA TRP A 23 1.91 2.04 11.50
C TRP A 23 3.40 2.33 11.66
N SER A 24 3.96 1.93 12.80
CA SER A 24 5.41 1.96 12.98
C SER A 24 6.06 0.79 12.23
N LEU A 25 7.37 0.90 11.97
CA LEU A 25 8.14 -0.20 11.39
C LEU A 25 8.04 -1.48 12.24
N ASN A 26 8.02 -1.32 13.57
CA ASN A 26 7.86 -2.44 14.49
C ASN A 26 6.48 -3.12 14.33
N ASP A 27 5.40 -2.36 14.12
CA ASP A 27 4.08 -2.95 13.91
C ASP A 27 4.04 -3.75 12.60
N LEU A 28 4.67 -3.23 11.55
CA LEU A 28 4.77 -3.90 10.26
C LEU A 28 5.60 -5.18 10.31
N GLU A 29 6.73 -5.17 11.02
CA GLU A 29 7.60 -6.34 11.21
C GLU A 29 6.91 -7.44 12.00
N ASN A 30 6.05 -7.08 12.97
CA ASN A 30 5.30 -8.04 13.78
C ASN A 30 3.94 -8.43 13.17
N MET A 31 3.57 -7.88 12.01
CA MET A 31 2.29 -8.15 11.35
C MET A 31 2.25 -9.60 10.83
N ILE A 32 1.10 -10.25 10.98
CA ILE A 32 0.91 -11.60 10.43
C ILE A 32 0.91 -11.52 8.90
N PRO A 33 1.60 -12.41 8.16
CA PRO A 33 1.77 -12.28 6.71
C PRO A 33 0.46 -12.07 5.91
N TRP A 34 -0.61 -12.81 6.23
CA TRP A 34 -1.90 -12.67 5.53
C TRP A 34 -2.61 -11.34 5.82
N GLU A 35 -2.37 -10.75 6.99
CA GLU A 35 -2.94 -9.46 7.38
C GLU A 35 -2.30 -8.36 6.53
N ARG A 36 -0.99 -8.44 6.29
CA ARG A 36 -0.28 -7.54 5.39
C ARG A 36 -0.85 -7.58 3.97
N GLU A 37 -1.06 -8.78 3.42
CA GLU A 37 -1.65 -8.95 2.08
C GLU A 37 -3.03 -8.26 1.99
N THR A 38 -3.84 -8.39 3.04
CA THR A 38 -5.17 -7.77 3.13
C THR A 38 -5.08 -6.24 3.14
N TYR A 39 -4.18 -5.66 3.92
CA TYR A 39 -4.01 -4.21 3.96
C TYR A 39 -3.43 -3.64 2.67
N MET A 40 -2.51 -4.35 2.02
CA MET A 40 -2.01 -3.95 0.70
C MET A 40 -3.13 -3.93 -0.34
N LEU A 41 -4.04 -4.89 -0.31
CA LEU A 41 -5.22 -4.89 -1.17
C LEU A 41 -6.09 -3.64 -0.95
N TYR A 42 -6.37 -3.31 0.32
CA TYR A 42 -7.13 -2.10 0.63
C TYR A 42 -6.42 -0.80 0.20
N LEU A 43 -5.11 -0.72 0.40
CA LEU A 43 -4.31 0.42 -0.03
C LEU A 43 -4.33 0.58 -1.55
N ASN A 44 -4.14 -0.51 -2.30
CA ASN A 44 -4.22 -0.49 -3.76
C ASN A 44 -5.59 0.01 -4.26
N ASN A 45 -6.68 -0.52 -3.70
CA ASN A 45 -8.04 -0.07 -4.04
C ASN A 45 -8.25 1.42 -3.73
N TYR A 46 -7.71 1.91 -2.60
CA TYR A 46 -7.78 3.31 -2.23
C TYR A 46 -7.03 4.21 -3.21
N LEU A 47 -5.79 3.85 -3.58
CA LEU A 47 -4.96 4.61 -4.52
C LEU A 47 -5.56 4.63 -5.93
N GLU A 48 -6.10 3.50 -6.40
CA GLU A 48 -6.79 3.43 -7.68
C GLU A 48 -8.01 4.36 -7.72
N LYS A 49 -8.84 4.34 -6.68
CA LYS A 49 -9.97 5.27 -6.56
C LYS A 49 -9.52 6.72 -6.59
N LYS A 50 -8.44 7.07 -5.86
CA LYS A 50 -7.89 8.43 -5.86
C LYS A 50 -7.37 8.87 -7.23
N LYS A 51 -6.74 7.96 -7.96
CA LYS A 51 -6.28 8.20 -9.33
C LYS A 51 -7.46 8.47 -10.27
N LEU A 52 -8.54 7.68 -10.18
CA LEU A 52 -9.76 7.90 -10.97
C LEU A 52 -10.42 9.26 -10.65
N GLU A 53 -10.54 9.60 -9.37
CA GLU A 53 -11.06 10.92 -8.94
C GLU A 53 -10.22 12.08 -9.51
N ALA A 54 -8.89 11.95 -9.50
CA ALA A 54 -7.99 12.98 -10.04
C ALA A 54 -8.11 13.09 -11.57
N GLN A 55 -8.23 11.97 -12.28
CA GLN A 55 -8.43 11.96 -13.73
C GLN A 55 -9.76 12.61 -14.13
N GLN A 56 -10.84 12.32 -13.40
CA GLN A 56 -12.15 12.94 -13.65
C GLN A 56 -12.11 14.44 -13.45
N LYS A 57 -11.42 14.93 -12.40
CA LYS A 57 -11.23 16.36 -12.17
C LYS A 57 -10.47 17.03 -13.31
N ASN A 58 -9.39 16.42 -13.79
CA ASN A 58 -8.57 16.96 -14.87
C ASN A 58 -9.27 16.92 -16.24
N ALA A 59 -10.15 15.95 -16.47
CA ALA A 59 -10.95 15.88 -17.71
C ALA A 59 -12.14 16.85 -17.73
N SER A 60 -12.51 17.41 -16.57
CA SER A 60 -13.61 18.37 -16.42
C SER A 60 -13.15 19.83 -16.47
N ILE A 61 -11.85 20.07 -16.72
CA ILE A 61 -11.18 21.37 -16.89
C ILE A 61 -10.73 21.47 -18.35
#